data_AF-A0A0J7KJS4-F1
#
_entry.id   AF-A0A0J7KJS4-F1
#
_cell.length_a   1.000
_cell.length_b   1.000
_cell.length_c   1.000
_cell.angle_alpha   90.00
_cell.angle_beta   90.00
_cell.angle_gamma   90.00
#
_symmetry.space_group_name_H-M   'P 1'
#
loop_
_entity.id
_entity.type
_entity.pdbx_description
1 polymer ?
#
loop_
_entity_poly.entity_id
_entity_poly.type
_entity_poly.pdbx_seq_one_letter_code
_entity_poly.pdbx_strand_id
1 'polypeptide(L)'
;MFMIVVDAHTKWPEIIDMGSNTQAGKVVIEFRKLFARFGPRHVVTDNGRQYTSSEFREFLARHGIKQTFTAPYHSATNGAVENFVGTFKNKVTKITKEGKSLEYAVNLFLFDYRSKEHCTTKRSPAWMMFKRELRTRFDLLKPSVRDDVEKNVQVQIVATDGKRRASVEVGDAVMVDDHTVRSEKRVKAKVAKQLSTVTYEKFSPNCKRLLLWNVY
;
A
#
# COMPACT_ATOMS: atom_id res chain seq x y z
N MET A 1 23.93 0.15 -4.50
CA MET A 1 23.56 0.04 -5.94
C MET A 1 22.09 -0.32 -6.01
N PHE A 2 21.31 0.26 -6.92
CA PHE A 2 19.87 0.02 -6.97
C PHE A 2 19.47 -0.89 -8.12
N MET A 3 18.58 -1.83 -7.85
CA MET A 3 17.83 -2.56 -8.87
C MET A 3 16.49 -1.86 -9.06
N ILE A 4 16.18 -1.51 -10.30
CA ILE A 4 14.96 -0.79 -10.65
C ILE A 4 14.12 -1.71 -11.53
N VAL A 5 12.88 -1.92 -11.12
CA VAL A 5 11.90 -2.72 -11.85
C VAL A 5 10.69 -1.83 -12.12
N VAL A 6 10.26 -1.77 -13.38
CA VAL A 6 9.11 -0.97 -13.77
C VAL A 6 8.12 -1.88 -14.49
N ASP A 7 6.87 -1.86 -14.03
CA ASP A 7 5.79 -2.53 -14.75
C ASP A 7 5.48 -1.77 -16.06
N ALA A 8 5.54 -2.47 -17.19
CA ALA A 8 5.44 -1.84 -18.50
C ALA A 8 4.06 -1.23 -18.77
N HIS A 9 2.98 -1.79 -18.19
CA HIS A 9 1.61 -1.38 -18.45
C HIS A 9 1.14 -0.26 -17.52
N THR A 10 1.30 -0.45 -16.23
CA THR A 10 0.88 0.49 -15.18
C THR A 10 1.91 1.59 -14.94
N LYS A 11 3.14 1.41 -15.42
CA LYS A 11 4.30 2.27 -15.11
C LYS A 11 4.63 2.29 -13.62
N TRP A 12 4.24 1.25 -12.87
CA TRP A 12 4.54 1.13 -11.45
C TRP A 12 6.03 0.85 -11.22
N PRO A 13 6.77 1.72 -10.50
CA PRO A 13 8.17 1.48 -10.19
C PRO A 13 8.37 0.78 -8.85
N GLU A 14 9.36 -0.10 -8.82
CA GLU A 14 9.96 -0.69 -7.62
C GLU A 14 11.46 -0.43 -7.64
N ILE A 15 11.98 0.04 -6.51
CA ILE A 15 13.40 0.38 -6.34
C ILE A 15 13.91 -0.41 -5.14
N ILE A 16 14.91 -1.24 -5.38
CA ILE A 16 15.47 -2.14 -4.37
C ILE A 16 16.94 -1.82 -4.18
N ASP A 17 17.36 -1.56 -2.95
CA ASP A 17 18.77 -1.36 -2.63
C ASP A 17 19.50 -2.70 -2.56
N MET A 18 20.39 -2.92 -3.53
CA MET A 18 21.24 -4.10 -3.61
C MET A 18 22.54 -3.93 -2.80
N GLY A 19 22.82 -2.74 -2.26
CA GLY A 19 24.08 -2.47 -1.56
C GLY A 19 25.28 -2.69 -2.49
N SER A 20 26.26 -3.46 -2.03
CA SER A 20 27.44 -3.90 -2.79
C SER A 20 27.27 -5.27 -3.46
N ASN A 21 26.22 -6.03 -3.13
CA ASN A 21 26.03 -7.38 -3.63
C ASN A 21 25.05 -7.40 -4.81
N THR A 22 25.58 -7.67 -6.00
CA THR A 22 24.83 -7.78 -7.26
C THR A 22 24.84 -9.20 -7.82
N GLN A 23 25.17 -10.19 -6.99
CA GLN A 23 25.24 -11.59 -7.42
C GLN A 23 23.85 -12.15 -7.73
N ALA A 24 23.83 -13.15 -8.62
CA ALA A 24 22.60 -13.80 -9.10
C ALA A 24 21.70 -14.29 -7.95
N GLY A 25 22.26 -14.94 -6.92
CA GLY A 25 21.47 -15.41 -5.77
C GLY A 25 20.72 -14.30 -5.02
N LYS A 26 21.33 -13.12 -4.84
CA LYS A 26 20.62 -11.98 -4.24
C LYS A 26 19.53 -11.45 -5.17
N VAL A 27 19.79 -11.39 -6.47
CA VAL A 27 18.78 -11.01 -7.47
C VAL A 27 17.58 -11.97 -7.42
N VAL A 28 17.82 -13.28 -7.35
CA VAL A 28 16.75 -14.29 -7.23
C VAL A 28 15.90 -14.06 -5.96
N ILE A 29 16.53 -13.78 -4.81
CA ILE A 29 15.82 -13.49 -3.57
C ILE A 29 14.90 -12.27 -3.73
N GLU A 30 15.41 -11.18 -4.31
CA GLU A 30 14.62 -9.96 -4.50
C GLU A 30 13.51 -10.13 -5.55
N PHE A 31 13.77 -10.88 -6.63
CA PHE A 31 12.74 -11.25 -7.60
C PHE A 31 11.66 -12.14 -6.99
N ARG A 32 12.01 -13.05 -6.08
CA ARG A 32 11.03 -13.86 -5.35
C ARG A 32 10.08 -13.00 -4.52
N LYS A 33 10.60 -11.96 -3.84
CA LYS A 33 9.78 -10.98 -3.12
C LYS A 33 8.87 -10.20 -4.06
N LEU A 34 9.37 -9.80 -5.23
CA LEU A 34 8.56 -9.10 -6.24
C LEU A 34 7.45 -9.99 -6.81
N PHE A 35 7.75 -11.26 -7.10
CA PHE A 35 6.78 -12.19 -7.68
C PHE A 35 5.68 -12.55 -6.68
N ALA A 36 6.02 -12.64 -5.39
CA ALA A 36 5.01 -12.81 -4.35
C ALA A 36 4.01 -11.64 -4.26
N ARG A 37 4.41 -10.42 -4.68
CA ARG A 37 3.53 -9.24 -4.69
C ARG A 37 2.76 -9.06 -5.99
N PHE A 38 3.38 -9.37 -7.13
CA PHE A 38 2.84 -8.98 -8.44
C PHE A 38 2.58 -10.14 -9.40
N GLY A 39 3.24 -11.29 -9.22
CA GLY A 39 3.08 -12.47 -10.08
C GLY A 39 3.20 -12.18 -11.60
N PRO A 40 4.31 -11.60 -12.09
CA PRO A 40 4.44 -11.25 -13.50
C PRO A 40 4.47 -12.50 -14.39
N ARG A 41 3.91 -12.39 -15.60
CA ARG A 41 3.95 -13.47 -16.62
C ARG A 41 5.18 -13.41 -17.50
N HIS A 42 5.78 -12.23 -17.63
CA HIS A 42 6.88 -11.94 -18.53
C HIS A 42 7.82 -10.93 -17.90
N VAL A 43 9.12 -11.18 -18.02
CA VAL A 43 10.16 -10.29 -17.53
C VAL A 43 11.10 -9.95 -18.68
N VAL A 44 11.37 -8.66 -18.83
CA VAL A 44 12.35 -8.13 -19.76
C VAL A 44 13.58 -7.69 -18.98
N THR A 45 14.74 -8.31 -19.24
CA THR A 45 16.01 -7.98 -18.57
C THR A 45 17.07 -7.59 -19.59
N ASP A 46 18.12 -6.90 -19.15
CA ASP A 46 19.31 -6.74 -19.98
C ASP A 46 20.12 -8.04 -20.06
N ASN A 47 21.17 -8.04 -20.89
CA ASN A 47 22.13 -9.14 -21.01
C ASN A 47 23.14 -9.20 -19.85
N GLY A 48 22.80 -8.63 -18.69
CA GLY A 48 23.65 -8.67 -17.50
C GLY A 48 23.86 -10.10 -17.00
N ARG A 49 25.09 -10.40 -16.54
CA ARG A 49 25.51 -11.73 -16.07
C ARG A 49 24.58 -12.32 -14.99
N GLN A 50 24.01 -11.46 -14.15
CA GLN A 50 23.07 -11.84 -13.10
C GLN A 50 21.77 -12.44 -13.66
N TYR A 51 21.28 -11.94 -14.81
CA TYR A 51 20.03 -12.39 -15.45
C TYR A 51 20.25 -13.50 -16.48
N THR A 52 21.48 -13.71 -16.94
CA THR A 52 21.84 -14.82 -17.83
C THR A 52 22.30 -16.08 -17.09
N SER A 53 22.41 -16.01 -15.76
CA SER A 53 22.84 -17.14 -14.92
C SER A 53 21.88 -18.33 -15.01
N SER A 54 22.43 -19.54 -14.87
CA SER A 54 21.64 -20.79 -14.86
C SER A 54 20.61 -20.77 -13.72
N GLU A 55 21.03 -20.30 -12.54
CA GLU A 55 20.19 -20.16 -11.35
C GLU A 55 18.95 -19.29 -11.62
N PHE A 56 19.14 -18.11 -12.25
CA PHE A 56 18.03 -17.21 -12.56
C PHE A 56 17.11 -17.80 -13.64
N ARG A 57 17.67 -18.44 -14.67
CA ARG A 57 16.88 -19.09 -15.73
C ARG A 57 16.01 -20.23 -15.17
N GLU A 58 16.58 -21.07 -14.32
CA GLU A 58 15.85 -22.16 -13.66
C GLU A 58 14.79 -21.63 -12.70
N PHE A 59 15.08 -20.55 -11.98
CA PHE A 59 14.10 -19.86 -11.14
C PHE A 59 12.90 -19.37 -11.95
N LEU A 60 13.10 -18.71 -13.10
CA LEU A 60 12.01 -18.26 -13.95
C LEU A 60 11.22 -19.44 -14.55
N ALA A 61 11.91 -20.49 -15.00
CA ALA A 61 11.28 -21.69 -15.55
C ALA A 61 10.37 -22.38 -14.52
N ARG A 62 10.82 -22.51 -13.27
CA ARG A 62 10.01 -23.08 -12.17
C ARG A 62 8.74 -22.30 -11.87
N HIS A 63 8.73 -20.99 -12.12
CA HIS A 63 7.54 -20.14 -11.93
C HIS A 63 6.72 -19.96 -13.21
N GLY A 64 7.10 -20.61 -14.32
CA GLY A 64 6.41 -20.47 -15.61
C GLY A 64 6.51 -19.07 -16.22
N ILE A 65 7.58 -18.33 -15.90
CA ILE A 65 7.75 -16.93 -16.31
C ILE A 65 8.64 -16.86 -17.54
N LYS A 66 8.15 -16.20 -18.60
CA LYS A 66 8.93 -15.99 -19.82
C LYS A 66 9.96 -14.89 -19.60
N GLN A 67 11.23 -15.16 -19.92
CA GLN A 67 12.28 -14.14 -19.98
C GLN A 67 12.46 -13.66 -21.41
N THR A 68 12.68 -12.36 -21.60
CA THR A 68 13.17 -11.81 -22.87
C THR A 68 14.30 -10.85 -22.58
N PHE A 69 15.39 -10.99 -23.33
CA PHE A 69 16.51 -10.09 -23.23
C PHE A 69 16.24 -8.86 -24.09
N THR A 70 16.56 -7.67 -23.57
CA THR A 70 16.55 -6.47 -24.39
C THR A 70 17.62 -6.60 -25.46
N ALA A 71 17.20 -6.41 -26.73
CA ALA A 71 18.17 -6.31 -27.80
C ALA A 71 19.06 -5.08 -27.53
N PRO A 72 20.37 -5.16 -27.82
CA PRO A 72 21.15 -3.95 -28.00
C PRO A 72 20.40 -3.08 -29.03
N TYR A 73 20.19 -1.80 -28.75
CA TYR A 73 19.49 -0.84 -29.64
C TYR A 73 17.94 -0.84 -29.66
N HIS A 74 17.23 -1.48 -28.70
CA HIS A 74 15.79 -1.19 -28.50
C HIS A 74 15.58 0.14 -27.75
N SER A 75 15.76 1.25 -28.48
CA SER A 75 15.73 2.63 -28.00
C SER A 75 14.43 3.04 -27.28
N ALA A 76 13.28 2.47 -27.65
CA ALA A 76 12.00 2.83 -27.03
C ALA A 76 11.84 2.31 -25.59
N THR A 77 12.09 1.02 -25.36
CA THR A 77 11.94 0.40 -24.03
C THR A 77 13.11 0.76 -23.13
N ASN A 78 14.33 0.80 -23.66
CA ASN A 78 15.50 1.24 -22.89
C ASN A 78 15.43 2.73 -22.57
N GLY A 79 14.99 3.57 -23.51
CA GLY A 79 14.86 5.02 -23.29
C GLY A 79 13.87 5.37 -22.18
N ALA A 80 12.77 4.64 -22.05
CA ALA A 80 11.83 4.83 -20.94
C ALA A 80 12.46 4.50 -19.57
N VAL A 81 13.24 3.41 -19.50
CA VAL A 81 13.97 3.02 -18.29
C VAL A 81 15.08 4.01 -17.99
N GLU A 82 15.86 4.44 -18.98
CA GLU A 82 16.93 5.42 -18.84
C GLU A 82 16.41 6.78 -18.35
N ASN A 83 15.30 7.26 -18.93
CA ASN A 83 14.63 8.48 -18.49
C ASN A 83 14.14 8.37 -17.04
N PHE A 84 13.59 7.22 -16.66
CA PHE A 84 13.18 6.95 -15.29
C PHE A 84 14.40 6.97 -14.33
N VAL A 85 15.49 6.28 -14.69
CA VAL A 85 16.73 6.23 -13.90
C VAL A 85 17.32 7.63 -13.73
N GLY A 86 17.34 8.44 -14.79
CA GLY A 86 17.80 9.83 -14.74
C GLY A 86 16.94 10.67 -13.79
N THR A 87 15.62 10.55 -13.89
CA THR A 87 14.66 11.25 -13.01
C THR A 87 14.83 10.84 -11.55
N PHE A 88 15.00 9.54 -11.30
CA PHE A 88 15.26 8.98 -9.97
C PHE A 88 16.55 9.55 -9.38
N LYS A 89 17.67 9.43 -10.09
CA LYS A 89 18.98 9.93 -9.63
C LYS A 89 18.92 11.43 -9.34
N ASN A 90 18.33 12.22 -10.23
CA ASN A 90 18.23 13.67 -10.07
C ASN A 90 17.45 14.05 -8.82
N LYS A 91 16.30 13.40 -8.60
CA LYS A 91 15.41 13.73 -7.47
C LYS A 91 15.98 13.25 -6.14
N VAL A 92 16.49 12.02 -6.08
CA VAL A 92 17.14 11.50 -4.86
C VAL A 92 18.37 12.33 -4.51
N THR A 93 19.23 12.66 -5.47
CA THR A 93 20.43 13.49 -5.22
C THR A 93 20.05 14.86 -4.65
N LYS A 94 18.98 15.50 -5.15
CA LYS A 94 18.50 16.77 -4.59
C LYS A 94 18.06 16.62 -3.14
N ILE A 95 17.26 15.60 -2.82
CA ILE A 95 16.75 15.38 -1.46
C ILE A 95 17.89 15.01 -0.49
N THR A 96 18.87 14.22 -0.93
CA THR A 96 20.03 13.86 -0.11
C THR A 96 20.95 15.06 0.12
N LYS A 97 21.09 15.98 -0.84
CA LYS A 97 21.83 17.24 -0.65
C LYS A 97 21.21 18.16 0.41
N GLU A 98 19.91 18.04 0.66
CA GLU A 98 19.21 18.73 1.76
C GLU A 98 19.46 18.07 3.14
N GLY A 99 20.32 17.05 3.22
CA GLY A 99 20.71 16.40 4.48
C GLY A 99 19.79 15.25 4.91
N LYS A 100 18.86 14.81 4.06
CA LYS A 100 17.95 13.69 4.38
C LYS A 100 18.57 12.32 4.07
N SER A 101 18.13 11.29 4.78
CA SER A 101 18.59 9.92 4.55
C SER A 101 18.21 9.42 3.15
N LEU A 102 19.03 8.50 2.63
CA LEU A 102 18.82 7.91 1.31
C LEU A 102 17.48 7.14 1.23
N GLU A 103 17.15 6.38 2.28
CA GLU A 103 15.89 5.65 2.38
C GLU A 103 14.68 6.60 2.31
N TYR A 104 14.74 7.72 3.06
CA TYR A 104 13.70 8.72 3.01
C TYR A 104 13.55 9.31 1.60
N ALA A 105 14.66 9.61 0.94
CA ALA A 105 14.66 10.17 -0.41
C ALA A 105 14.04 9.21 -1.44
N VAL A 106 14.36 7.91 -1.35
CA VAL A 106 13.79 6.87 -2.22
C VAL A 106 12.29 6.71 -1.97
N ASN A 107 11.86 6.62 -0.71
CA ASN A 107 10.45 6.47 -0.37
C ASN A 107 9.61 7.68 -0.78
N LEU A 108 10.13 8.90 -0.58
CA LEU A 108 9.48 10.12 -1.04
C LEU A 108 9.39 10.18 -2.58
N PHE A 109 10.47 9.78 -3.27
CA PHE A 109 10.46 9.67 -4.73
C PHE A 109 9.40 8.70 -5.23
N LEU A 110 9.33 7.49 -4.65
CA LEU A 110 8.35 6.46 -5.02
C LEU A 110 6.92 6.96 -4.78
N PHE A 111 6.66 7.57 -3.63
CA PHE A 111 5.34 8.14 -3.31
C PHE A 111 4.90 9.19 -4.34
N ASP A 112 5.79 10.14 -4.65
CA ASP A 112 5.49 11.19 -5.62
C ASP A 112 5.32 10.64 -7.04
N TYR A 113 6.13 9.66 -7.44
CA TYR A 113 6.01 9.08 -8.79
C TYR A 113 4.72 8.26 -8.93
N ARG A 114 4.36 7.48 -7.91
CA ARG A 114 3.18 6.61 -7.92
C ARG A 114 1.86 7.40 -7.88
N SER A 115 1.87 8.61 -7.32
CA SER A 115 0.69 9.48 -7.21
C SER A 115 0.51 10.43 -8.40
N LYS A 116 1.57 10.74 -9.16
CA LYS A 116 1.50 11.65 -10.31
C LYS A 116 1.01 10.96 -11.59
N GLU A 117 0.23 11.68 -12.38
CA GLU A 117 -0.20 11.23 -13.70
C GLU A 117 0.99 11.00 -14.63
N HIS A 118 1.01 9.85 -15.30
CA HIS A 118 2.05 9.53 -16.26
C HIS A 118 1.62 9.96 -17.67
N CYS A 119 2.55 10.52 -18.45
CA CYS A 119 2.25 11.13 -19.76
C CYS A 119 1.63 10.16 -20.77
N THR A 120 2.00 8.87 -20.71
CA THR A 120 1.52 7.82 -21.62
C THR A 120 0.17 7.25 -21.22
N THR A 121 -0.07 6.99 -19.92
CA THR A 121 -1.30 6.35 -19.44
C THR A 121 -2.39 7.37 -19.08
N LYS A 122 -2.04 8.67 -19.00
CA LYS A 122 -2.93 9.76 -18.55
C LYS A 122 -3.57 9.52 -17.18
N ARG A 123 -2.98 8.62 -16.39
CA ARG A 123 -3.43 8.20 -15.07
C ARG A 123 -2.21 7.96 -14.20
N SER A 124 -2.37 8.05 -12.89
CA SER A 124 -1.30 7.74 -11.95
C SER A 124 -0.96 6.24 -11.97
N PRO A 125 0.30 5.84 -11.74
CA PRO A 125 0.66 4.44 -11.61
C PRO A 125 -0.14 3.70 -10.53
N ALA A 126 -0.45 4.37 -9.40
CA ALA A 126 -1.30 3.81 -8.36
C ALA A 126 -2.72 3.51 -8.84
N TRP A 127 -3.33 4.42 -9.62
CA TRP A 127 -4.62 4.16 -10.23
C TRP A 127 -4.55 2.99 -11.20
N MET A 128 -3.52 2.94 -12.05
CA MET A 128 -3.37 1.86 -13.01
C MET A 128 -3.22 0.49 -12.34
N MET A 129 -2.49 0.44 -11.23
CA MET A 129 -2.19 -0.79 -10.50
C MET A 129 -3.34 -1.26 -9.61
N PHE A 130 -3.89 -0.37 -8.78
CA PHE A 130 -4.85 -0.72 -7.73
C PHE A 130 -6.26 -0.19 -7.97
N LYS A 131 -6.49 0.54 -9.06
CA LYS A 131 -7.75 1.28 -9.32
C LYS A 131 -8.14 2.22 -8.18
N ARG A 132 -7.11 2.73 -7.48
CA ARG A 132 -7.24 3.64 -6.34
C ARG A 132 -6.11 4.64 -6.36
N GLU A 133 -6.42 5.90 -6.06
CA GLU A 133 -5.42 6.94 -5.88
C GLU A 133 -4.77 6.86 -4.49
N LEU A 134 -3.46 7.15 -4.43
CA LEU A 134 -2.79 7.32 -3.16
C LEU A 134 -3.25 8.63 -2.52
N ARG A 135 -3.55 8.58 -1.22
CA ARG A 135 -3.92 9.78 -0.46
C ARG A 135 -2.71 10.69 -0.33
N THR A 136 -2.81 11.88 -0.89
CA THR A 136 -1.81 12.94 -0.82
C THR A 136 -2.26 14.05 0.13
N ARG A 137 -1.36 14.99 0.45
CA ARG A 137 -1.72 16.18 1.23
C ARG A 137 -2.71 17.08 0.50
N PHE A 138 -2.73 17.07 -0.84
CA PHE A 138 -3.69 17.84 -1.64
C PHE A 138 -5.12 17.30 -1.50
N ASP A 139 -5.30 16.03 -1.13
CA ASP A 139 -6.64 15.49 -0.88
C ASP A 139 -7.26 16.03 0.41
N LEU A 140 -6.48 16.66 1.29
CA LEU A 140 -7.03 17.41 2.43
C LEU A 140 -7.76 18.70 2.00
N LEU A 141 -7.49 19.20 0.79
CA LEU A 141 -8.19 20.36 0.23
C LEU A 141 -9.53 19.97 -0.40
N LYS A 142 -9.72 18.69 -0.69
CA LYS A 142 -10.99 18.17 -1.21
C LYS A 142 -11.94 17.90 -0.03
N PRO A 143 -13.24 18.13 -0.18
CA PRO A 143 -14.21 17.69 0.82
C PRO A 143 -14.05 16.17 1.04
N SER A 144 -14.13 15.77 2.30
CA SER A 144 -13.88 14.40 2.71
C SER A 144 -14.98 13.48 2.16
N VAL A 145 -14.61 12.62 1.22
CA VAL A 145 -15.49 11.53 0.75
C VAL A 145 -15.88 10.61 1.90
N ARG A 146 -15.04 10.51 2.95
CA ARG A 146 -15.41 9.78 4.17
C ARG A 146 -16.59 10.41 4.88
N ASP A 147 -16.65 11.73 4.96
CA ASP A 147 -17.76 12.41 5.63
C ASP A 147 -19.04 12.18 4.83
N ASP A 148 -18.96 12.16 3.49
CA ASP A 148 -20.11 11.86 2.64
C ASP A 148 -20.52 10.39 2.72
N VAL A 149 -19.57 9.46 2.79
CA VAL A 149 -19.86 8.03 3.00
C VAL A 149 -20.44 7.80 4.40
N GLU A 150 -19.90 8.43 5.45
CA GLU A 150 -20.42 8.36 6.82
C GLU A 150 -21.82 8.96 6.91
N LYS A 151 -22.08 10.09 6.24
CA LYS A 151 -23.44 10.64 6.09
C LYS A 151 -24.36 9.66 5.37
N ASN A 152 -23.93 9.05 4.28
CA ASN A 152 -24.77 8.12 3.51
C ASN A 152 -25.03 6.81 4.26
N VAL A 153 -24.02 6.28 4.96
CA VAL A 153 -24.16 5.14 5.88
C VAL A 153 -25.11 5.51 7.01
N GLN A 154 -25.01 6.73 7.55
CA GLN A 154 -25.92 7.21 8.58
C GLN A 154 -27.36 7.30 8.08
N VAL A 155 -27.55 7.83 6.87
CA VAL A 155 -28.87 7.89 6.21
C VAL A 155 -29.41 6.47 5.99
N GLN A 156 -28.57 5.52 5.57
CA GLN A 156 -28.96 4.12 5.41
C GLN A 156 -29.31 3.46 6.74
N ILE A 157 -28.55 3.67 7.81
CA ILE A 157 -28.86 3.17 9.15
C ILE A 157 -30.21 3.74 9.59
N VAL A 158 -30.41 5.06 9.50
CA VAL A 158 -31.69 5.70 9.86
C VAL A 158 -32.86 5.18 9.03
N ALA A 159 -32.64 4.87 7.74
CA ALA A 159 -33.67 4.32 6.86
C ALA A 159 -33.96 2.83 7.10
N THR A 160 -32.99 2.07 7.59
CA THR A 160 -33.08 0.62 7.80
C THR A 160 -33.49 0.27 9.24
N ASP A 161 -33.21 1.16 10.20
CA ASP A 161 -33.45 0.93 11.62
C ASP A 161 -34.93 1.05 11.97
N GLY A 162 -35.62 -0.10 11.95
CA GLY A 162 -37.00 -0.24 12.36
C GLY A 162 -37.16 -0.16 13.88
N LYS A 163 -37.97 0.80 14.36
CA LYS A 163 -38.64 0.91 15.68
C LYS A 163 -37.83 0.71 16.99
N ARG A 164 -36.55 0.28 16.98
CA ARG A 164 -35.74 0.06 18.19
C ARG A 164 -34.70 1.16 18.37
N ARG A 165 -35.17 2.37 18.68
CA ARG A 165 -34.28 3.46 19.10
C ARG A 165 -33.72 3.17 20.49
N ALA A 166 -32.42 2.90 20.55
CA ALA A 166 -31.62 3.11 21.76
C ALA A 166 -30.52 4.12 21.42
N SER A 167 -30.79 5.41 21.64
CA SER A 167 -29.75 6.44 21.61
C SER A 167 -28.93 6.30 22.89
N VAL A 168 -27.64 5.97 22.74
CA VAL A 168 -26.71 5.84 23.87
C VAL A 168 -25.78 7.05 23.85
N GLU A 169 -25.75 7.80 24.95
CA GLU A 169 -24.89 8.97 25.14
C GLU A 169 -23.62 8.62 25.94
N VAL A 170 -22.62 9.49 25.85
CA VAL A 170 -21.37 9.33 26.61
C VAL A 170 -21.68 9.46 28.09
N GLY A 171 -21.37 8.42 28.87
CA GLY A 171 -21.70 8.32 30.30
C GLY A 171 -22.79 7.30 30.63
N ASP A 172 -23.55 6.83 29.64
CA ASP A 172 -24.60 5.84 29.86
C ASP A 172 -24.04 4.49 30.32
N ALA A 173 -24.78 3.84 31.22
CA ALA A 173 -24.50 2.49 31.68
C ALA A 173 -25.00 1.48 30.65
N VAL A 174 -24.07 0.81 29.98
CA VAL A 174 -24.37 -0.21 28.96
C VAL A 174 -23.86 -1.58 29.38
N MET A 175 -24.59 -2.62 29.01
CA MET A 175 -24.11 -3.99 29.17
C MET A 175 -23.13 -4.32 28.04
N VAL A 176 -21.97 -4.86 28.39
CA VAL A 176 -20.92 -5.26 27.45
C VAL A 176 -20.62 -6.74 27.64
N ASP A 177 -20.47 -7.43 26.53
CA ASP A 177 -20.06 -8.82 26.55
C ASP A 177 -18.53 -8.89 26.74
N ASP A 178 -18.11 -9.34 27.92
CA ASP A 178 -16.76 -9.70 28.29
C ASP A 178 -16.45 -11.11 27.81
N HIS A 179 -15.68 -11.20 26.72
CA HIS A 179 -15.25 -12.45 26.14
C HIS A 179 -14.06 -13.10 26.87
N THR A 180 -13.52 -12.46 27.92
CA THR A 180 -12.41 -13.03 28.70
C THR A 180 -12.88 -14.04 29.76
N VAL A 181 -14.17 -14.01 30.12
CA VAL A 181 -14.76 -14.87 31.15
C VAL A 181 -15.61 -15.98 30.51
N ARG A 182 -15.45 -17.23 30.99
CA ARG A 182 -16.23 -18.38 30.49
C ARG A 182 -17.69 -18.37 30.98
N SER A 183 -17.96 -17.77 32.14
CA SER A 183 -19.29 -17.63 32.75
C SER A 183 -19.60 -16.17 33.04
N GLU A 184 -20.88 -15.78 32.92
CA GLU A 184 -21.38 -14.41 33.04
C GLU A 184 -20.69 -13.38 32.15
N LYS A 185 -20.86 -13.57 30.83
CA LYS A 185 -20.27 -12.71 29.81
C LYS A 185 -20.75 -11.25 29.89
N ARG A 186 -21.88 -10.91 30.51
CA ARG A 186 -22.43 -9.54 30.44
C ARG A 186 -22.02 -8.71 31.65
N VAL A 187 -21.13 -7.74 31.47
CA VAL A 187 -20.65 -6.83 32.52
C VAL A 187 -21.20 -5.42 32.29
N LYS A 188 -21.54 -4.71 33.37
CA LYS A 188 -21.92 -3.29 33.31
C LYS A 188 -20.68 -2.44 33.02
N ALA A 189 -20.71 -1.66 31.95
CA ALA A 189 -19.67 -0.73 31.57
C ALA A 189 -20.25 0.67 31.33
N LYS A 190 -19.39 1.69 31.35
CA LYS A 190 -19.77 3.05 30.96
C LYS A 190 -19.23 3.37 29.57
N VAL A 191 -20.02 4.07 28.76
CA VAL A 191 -19.54 4.60 27.48
C VAL A 191 -18.58 5.76 27.74
N ALA A 192 -17.33 5.61 27.30
CA ALA A 192 -16.27 6.60 27.50
C ALA A 192 -16.21 7.61 26.34
N LYS A 193 -16.40 7.14 25.09
CA LYS A 193 -16.33 7.99 23.90
C LYS A 193 -17.05 7.36 22.71
N GLN A 194 -17.65 8.19 21.85
CA GLN A 194 -18.16 7.74 20.56
C GLN A 194 -17.08 7.93 19.48
N LEU A 195 -16.74 6.86 18.75
CA LEU A 195 -15.67 6.85 17.73
C LEU A 195 -16.23 6.91 16.31
N SER A 196 -17.41 6.34 16.09
CA SER A 196 -18.18 6.44 14.85
C SER A 196 -19.66 6.44 15.22
N THR A 197 -20.56 6.56 14.25
CA THR A 197 -21.99 6.56 14.58
C THR A 197 -22.48 5.27 15.24
N VAL A 198 -21.82 4.15 14.98
CA VAL A 198 -22.15 2.84 15.57
C VAL A 198 -21.08 2.31 16.51
N THR A 199 -19.89 2.91 16.53
CA THR A 199 -18.75 2.42 17.31
C THR A 199 -18.54 3.27 18.57
N TYR A 200 -18.62 2.61 19.72
CA TYR A 200 -18.40 3.24 21.03
C TYR A 200 -17.23 2.60 21.76
N GLU A 201 -16.44 3.43 22.41
CA GLU A 201 -15.40 3.08 23.36
C GLU A 201 -16.01 2.97 24.76
N LYS A 202 -15.76 1.86 25.45
CA LYS A 202 -16.39 1.54 26.74
C LYS A 202 -15.34 1.21 27.79
N PHE A 203 -15.58 1.62 29.03
CA PHE A 203 -14.73 1.32 30.18
C PHE A 203 -15.40 0.28 31.09
N SER A 204 -14.80 -0.90 31.20
CA SER A 204 -15.23 -1.99 32.09
C SER A 204 -14.32 -2.05 33.32
N PRO A 205 -14.87 -2.11 34.56
CA PRO A 205 -14.06 -2.22 35.79
C PRO A 205 -13.16 -3.46 35.83
N ASN A 206 -13.58 -4.55 35.17
CA ASN A 206 -12.88 -5.84 35.18
C ASN A 206 -11.90 -6.02 34.02
N CYS A 207 -11.97 -5.16 33.00
CA CYS A 207 -11.15 -5.27 31.81
C CYS A 207 -10.32 -3.99 31.66
N LYS A 208 -9.00 -4.07 31.91
CA LYS A 208 -8.03 -2.98 31.63
C LYS A 208 -7.86 -2.71 30.12
N ARG A 209 -8.72 -3.25 29.26
CA ARG A 209 -8.61 -3.20 27.80
C ARG A 209 -9.85 -2.52 27.21
N LEU A 210 -9.60 -1.51 26.39
CA LEU A 210 -10.61 -0.79 25.63
C LEU A 210 -11.27 -1.75 24.65
N LEU A 211 -12.58 -1.94 24.77
CA LEU A 211 -13.37 -2.77 23.87
C LEU A 211 -14.13 -1.86 22.89
N LEU A 212 -13.91 -2.08 21.59
CA LEU A 212 -14.67 -1.46 20.51
C LEU A 212 -15.95 -2.28 20.31
N TRP A 213 -17.11 -1.63 20.41
CA TRP A 213 -18.39 -2.29 20.16
C TRP A 213 -19.14 -1.57 19.03
N ASN A 214 -19.60 -2.33 18.04
CA ASN A 214 -20.46 -1.84 16.97
C ASN A 214 -21.91 -2.14 17.34
N VAL A 215 -22.76 -1.11 17.39
CA VAL A 215 -24.21 -1.27 17.45
C VAL A 215 -24.70 -1.58 16.04
N TYR A 216 -25.28 -2.77 15.83
CA TYR A 216 -25.99 -3.13 14.60
C TYR A 216 -27.48 -2.93 14.77
#